data_AF-A0A6P8J307-F1
#
_entry.id   AF-A0A6P8J307-F1
#
_cell.length_a   1.000
_cell.length_b   1.000
_cell.length_c   1.000
_cell.angle_alpha   90.00
_cell.angle_beta   90.00
_cell.angle_gamma   90.00
#
_symmetry.space_group_name_H-M   'P 1'
#
loop_
_entity.id
_entity.type
_entity.pdbx_description
1 polymer ?
#
loop_
_entity_poly.entity_id
_entity_poly.type
_entity_poly.pdbx_seq_one_letter_code
_entity_poly.pdbx_strand_id
1 'polypeptide(L)'
;MAAIFDFYGLFLVVALTFSSKNTVRGQPEQIHMAFTGVSSERIVNYVTQSQDVDLKTVALYGKDPKQLDQKSDGESFLYPLPQNQEVDSKHHRNLTIHNVKLTNLEANTKYYYRVGDPDNNLSDVFSFSTNEDSLIYAVYGDMGYKNAVSLPLLKDEAKQGKFHAVFHVGDLAYDFYEEDGVTGDKFMNSIQPVATLVPYMVLPGNHEHKYNFSHYINRFSNMELGVGENSGSGTGLWYSLDIGLIHFVAFDTEVYKYSSDDGQIARQLNWLEQDLAKANKNRENVPWIVSLAHKSDFMDHTNFTYFSPLLHKYGVDIHLCGHSHNYQRYFPYFKREIDRQSDKNVYKNPKYMTTVVVGSAGSKEKISQGLGPINKLVTHIFDYGFGHLQVFNHTHLSWKWENSETYLDSPVQDNLWIIQENHGMRTVV
;
A
#
# COMPACT_ATOMS: atom_id res chain seq x y z
N MET A 1 -32.74 71.01 12.59
CA MET A 1 -32.60 70.10 13.75
C MET A 1 -33.07 68.72 13.33
N ALA A 2 -32.25 67.71 13.64
CA ALA A 2 -32.45 66.26 13.47
C ALA A 2 -32.86 65.73 12.08
N ALA A 3 -31.88 65.22 11.33
CA ALA A 3 -32.12 64.18 10.32
C ALA A 3 -31.96 62.82 11.00
N ILE A 4 -32.95 61.95 10.81
CA ILE A 4 -32.95 60.55 11.24
C ILE A 4 -32.53 59.72 10.03
N PHE A 5 -31.49 58.92 10.19
CA PHE A 5 -31.04 57.90 9.24
C PHE A 5 -31.78 56.59 9.54
N ASP A 6 -32.51 56.06 8.57
CA ASP A 6 -32.93 54.66 8.57
C ASP A 6 -32.25 53.91 7.42
N PHE A 7 -31.44 52.93 7.80
CA PHE A 7 -30.60 52.12 6.94
C PHE A 7 -31.36 50.81 6.63
N TYR A 8 -31.94 50.69 5.44
CA TYR A 8 -32.49 49.41 4.96
C TYR A 8 -31.35 48.57 4.37
N GLY A 9 -30.84 47.62 5.18
CA GLY A 9 -29.91 46.59 4.73
C GLY A 9 -30.63 45.55 3.87
N LEU A 10 -30.28 45.48 2.59
CA LEU A 10 -30.73 44.45 1.66
C LEU A 10 -29.93 43.16 1.93
N PHE A 11 -30.53 42.18 2.62
CA PHE A 11 -29.95 40.83 2.74
C PHE A 11 -30.13 40.07 1.41
N LEU A 12 -29.05 39.95 0.66
CA LEU A 12 -28.97 39.08 -0.51
C LEU A 12 -28.75 37.64 -0.01
N VAL A 13 -29.82 36.85 0.05
CA VAL A 13 -29.71 35.40 0.30
C VAL A 13 -29.22 34.74 -0.99
N VAL A 14 -27.92 34.48 -1.09
CA VAL A 14 -27.37 33.60 -2.12
C VAL A 14 -27.71 32.17 -1.72
N ALA A 15 -28.77 31.63 -2.31
CA ALA A 15 -29.04 30.20 -2.25
C ALA A 15 -27.93 29.46 -3.01
N LEU A 16 -26.97 28.89 -2.28
CA LEU A 16 -26.03 27.91 -2.79
C LEU A 16 -26.84 26.65 -3.15
N THR A 17 -27.20 26.52 -4.42
CA THR A 17 -27.70 25.26 -4.96
C THR A 17 -26.53 24.28 -5.00
N PHE A 18 -26.55 23.29 -4.11
CA PHE A 18 -25.71 22.10 -4.25
C PHE A 18 -26.14 21.39 -5.54
N SER A 19 -25.37 21.57 -6.61
CA SER A 19 -25.47 20.71 -7.79
C SER A 19 -24.96 19.32 -7.37
N SER A 20 -25.89 18.36 -7.26
CA SER A 20 -25.52 16.94 -7.26
C SER A 20 -24.73 16.68 -8.53
N LYS A 21 -23.45 16.34 -8.42
CA LYS A 21 -22.69 15.80 -9.56
C LYS A 21 -23.46 14.58 -10.04
N ASN A 22 -24.11 14.68 -11.20
CA ASN A 22 -24.67 13.52 -11.88
C ASN A 22 -23.50 12.57 -12.16
N THR A 23 -23.46 11.43 -11.48
CA THR A 23 -22.50 10.38 -11.76
C THR A 23 -22.75 9.89 -13.19
N VAL A 24 -21.76 10.06 -14.06
CA VAL A 24 -21.85 9.55 -15.43
C VAL A 24 -21.84 8.01 -15.34
N ARG A 25 -22.90 7.38 -15.86
CA ARG A 25 -23.08 5.92 -15.83
C ARG A 25 -21.83 5.21 -16.36
N GLY A 26 -21.30 4.25 -15.61
CA GLY A 26 -20.14 3.47 -16.05
C GLY A 26 -18.82 4.23 -16.16
N GLN A 27 -18.72 5.46 -15.62
CA GLN A 27 -17.45 6.18 -15.57
C GLN A 27 -16.47 5.46 -14.62
N PRO A 28 -15.30 5.01 -15.11
CA PRO A 28 -14.28 4.41 -14.25
C PRO A 28 -13.67 5.46 -13.31
N GLU A 29 -13.55 5.09 -12.04
CA GLU A 29 -12.85 5.86 -11.01
C GLU A 29 -12.10 4.91 -10.07
N GLN A 30 -11.33 5.46 -9.13
CA GLN A 30 -10.54 4.70 -8.15
C GLN A 30 -9.55 3.74 -8.81
N ILE A 31 -9.04 4.13 -9.99
CA ILE A 31 -8.22 3.28 -10.85
C ILE A 31 -6.86 3.08 -10.18
N HIS A 32 -6.46 1.83 -10.01
CA HIS A 32 -5.17 1.48 -9.44
C HIS A 32 -4.62 0.18 -10.04
N MET A 33 -3.31 0.13 -10.20
CA MET A 33 -2.61 -1.02 -10.73
C MET A 33 -1.85 -1.76 -9.61
N ALA A 34 -1.69 -3.06 -9.77
CA ALA A 34 -0.82 -3.87 -8.92
C ALA A 34 0.06 -4.81 -9.73
N PHE A 35 1.15 -5.26 -9.11
CA PHE A 35 1.87 -6.44 -9.57
C PHE A 35 1.01 -7.69 -9.35
N THR A 36 1.22 -8.69 -10.20
CA THR A 36 0.65 -10.03 -9.95
C THR A 36 1.68 -10.98 -9.32
N GLY A 37 2.97 -10.62 -9.29
CA GLY A 37 4.05 -11.55 -8.99
C GLY A 37 4.64 -12.23 -10.24
N VAL A 38 4.06 -11.98 -11.43
CA VAL A 38 4.64 -12.33 -12.72
C VAL A 38 5.07 -11.05 -13.42
N SER A 39 6.32 -10.99 -13.88
CA SER A 39 6.92 -9.77 -14.43
C SER A 39 6.19 -9.22 -15.66
N SER A 40 5.77 -10.12 -16.55
CA SER A 40 5.03 -9.82 -17.78
C SER A 40 3.54 -9.54 -17.58
N GLU A 41 3.10 -9.35 -16.33
CA GLU A 41 1.70 -9.14 -15.99
C GLU A 41 1.50 -7.93 -15.09
N ARG A 42 0.36 -7.25 -15.28
CA ARG A 42 -0.17 -6.27 -14.34
C ARG A 42 -1.66 -6.50 -14.19
N ILE A 43 -2.21 -6.16 -13.04
CA ILE A 43 -3.66 -6.20 -12.83
C ILE A 43 -4.15 -4.80 -12.50
N VAL A 44 -5.12 -4.32 -13.26
CA VAL A 44 -5.75 -3.01 -13.06
C VAL A 44 -7.12 -3.22 -12.43
N ASN A 45 -7.34 -2.56 -11.31
CA ASN A 45 -8.63 -2.50 -10.64
C ASN A 45 -9.22 -1.09 -10.78
N TYR A 46 -10.54 -1.02 -10.92
CA TYR A 46 -11.29 0.23 -10.88
C TYR A 46 -12.72 -0.05 -10.41
N VAL A 47 -13.46 1.02 -10.08
CA VAL A 47 -14.87 0.91 -9.74
C VAL A 47 -15.72 1.74 -10.69
N THR A 48 -16.98 1.34 -10.85
CA THR A 48 -18.03 2.21 -11.36
C THR A 48 -19.11 2.35 -10.29
N GLN A 49 -19.61 3.58 -10.08
CA GLN A 49 -20.68 3.87 -9.10
C GLN A 49 -22.06 3.41 -9.59
N SER A 50 -22.17 2.89 -10.82
CA SER A 50 -23.39 2.31 -11.38
C SER A 50 -23.60 0.88 -10.90
N GLN A 51 -24.86 0.52 -10.58
CA GLN A 51 -25.28 -0.84 -10.23
C GLN A 51 -25.49 -1.74 -11.46
N ASP A 52 -24.92 -1.36 -12.61
CA ASP A 52 -25.08 -2.06 -13.89
C ASP A 52 -23.96 -3.08 -14.07
N VAL A 53 -24.25 -4.34 -13.78
CA VAL A 53 -23.33 -5.47 -14.00
C VAL A 53 -23.18 -5.85 -15.48
N ASP A 54 -23.97 -5.24 -16.38
CA ASP A 54 -23.91 -5.46 -17.82
C ASP A 54 -22.78 -4.66 -18.50
N LEU A 55 -22.08 -3.80 -17.75
CA LEU A 55 -20.93 -3.06 -18.27
C LEU A 55 -19.79 -4.02 -18.61
N LYS A 56 -19.18 -3.82 -19.78
CA LYS A 56 -17.97 -4.55 -20.13
C LYS A 56 -16.81 -4.12 -19.23
N THR A 57 -16.02 -5.10 -18.81
CA THR A 57 -14.79 -4.88 -18.06
C THR A 57 -13.60 -5.06 -18.98
N VAL A 58 -13.06 -3.96 -19.50
CA VAL A 58 -12.02 -3.99 -20.53
C VAL A 58 -10.87 -3.04 -20.19
N ALA A 59 -9.66 -3.46 -20.54
CA ALA A 59 -8.51 -2.56 -20.69
C ALA A 59 -8.06 -2.53 -22.15
N LEU A 60 -7.89 -1.33 -22.68
CA LEU A 60 -7.22 -1.08 -23.96
C LEU A 60 -5.82 -0.55 -23.63
N TYR A 61 -4.79 -1.13 -24.23
CA TYR A 61 -3.41 -0.76 -23.95
C TYR A 61 -2.51 -0.90 -25.18
N GLY A 62 -1.33 -0.28 -25.13
CA GLY A 62 -0.38 -0.29 -26.24
C GLY A 62 0.86 0.55 -25.92
N LYS A 63 1.78 0.64 -26.88
CA LYS A 63 3.04 1.41 -26.72
C LYS A 63 2.94 2.86 -27.20
N ASP A 64 1.83 3.22 -27.86
CA ASP A 64 1.54 4.58 -28.32
C ASP A 64 0.25 5.10 -27.62
N PRO A 65 0.27 6.28 -26.95
CA PRO A 65 -0.91 6.83 -26.29
C PRO A 65 -2.09 7.11 -27.23
N LYS A 66 -1.84 7.23 -28.54
CA LYS A 66 -2.87 7.47 -29.57
C LYS A 66 -3.36 6.18 -30.23
N GLN A 67 -2.67 5.06 -30.01
CA GLN A 67 -2.98 3.77 -30.62
C GLN A 67 -2.83 2.65 -29.58
N LEU A 68 -3.93 2.36 -28.90
CA LEU A 68 -4.06 1.26 -27.94
C LEU A 68 -4.55 0.02 -28.68
N ASP A 69 -3.60 -0.71 -29.28
CA ASP A 69 -3.82 -1.82 -30.21
C ASP A 69 -4.07 -3.18 -29.54
N GLN A 70 -3.84 -3.26 -28.23
CA GLN A 70 -4.08 -4.45 -27.42
C GLN A 70 -5.33 -4.29 -26.57
N LYS A 71 -6.01 -5.40 -26.32
CA LYS A 71 -7.23 -5.48 -25.51
C LYS A 71 -7.13 -6.66 -24.56
N SER A 72 -7.45 -6.42 -23.29
CA SER A 72 -7.73 -7.47 -22.31
C SER A 72 -9.17 -7.34 -21.82
N ASP A 73 -9.88 -8.46 -21.83
CA ASP A 73 -11.15 -8.60 -21.14
C ASP A 73 -10.89 -9.01 -19.68
N GLY A 74 -11.70 -8.49 -18.76
CA GLY A 74 -11.61 -8.77 -17.34
C GLY A 74 -12.96 -9.14 -16.75
N GLU A 75 -13.02 -9.19 -15.42
CA GLU A 75 -14.19 -9.60 -14.67
C GLU A 75 -14.65 -8.49 -13.73
N SER A 76 -15.97 -8.44 -13.50
CA SER A 76 -16.56 -7.52 -12.54
C SER A 76 -17.57 -8.21 -11.66
N PHE A 77 -17.71 -7.68 -10.45
CA PHE A 77 -18.70 -8.14 -9.49
C PHE A 77 -19.30 -6.96 -8.73
N LEU A 78 -20.55 -7.13 -8.31
CA LEU A 78 -21.22 -6.17 -7.44
C LEU A 78 -20.76 -6.38 -6.00
N TYR A 79 -20.31 -5.30 -5.37
CA TYR A 79 -19.99 -5.26 -3.95
C TYR A 79 -21.02 -4.40 -3.21
N PRO A 80 -21.95 -5.03 -2.48
CA PRO A 80 -22.84 -4.32 -1.56
C PRO A 80 -22.05 -3.83 -0.35
N LEU A 81 -22.01 -2.51 -0.14
CA LEU A 81 -21.24 -1.95 0.97
C LEU A 81 -21.91 -2.33 2.30
N PRO A 82 -21.18 -2.97 3.23
CA PRO A 82 -21.71 -3.28 4.54
C PRO A 82 -21.88 -1.99 5.36
N GLN A 83 -22.98 -1.88 6.08
CA GLN A 83 -23.37 -0.64 6.78
C GLN A 83 -23.15 -0.71 8.28
N ASN A 84 -22.89 0.45 8.90
CA ASN A 84 -23.10 0.62 10.34
C ASN A 84 -24.61 0.51 10.60
N GLN A 85 -25.01 -0.24 11.64
CA GLN A 85 -26.43 -0.50 11.97
C GLN A 85 -27.26 0.78 12.25
N GLU A 86 -26.64 1.96 12.30
CA GLU A 86 -27.27 3.25 12.61
C GLU A 86 -27.72 4.05 11.36
N VAL A 87 -27.45 3.58 10.14
CA VAL A 87 -27.91 4.25 8.90
C VAL A 87 -29.21 3.60 8.43
N ASP A 88 -30.24 4.42 8.17
CA ASP A 88 -31.56 3.99 7.67
C ASP A 88 -31.41 3.03 6.49
N SER A 89 -31.96 1.81 6.63
CA SER A 89 -31.81 0.63 5.75
C SER A 89 -32.41 0.79 4.35
N LYS A 90 -32.71 2.02 3.93
CA LYS A 90 -33.36 2.36 2.67
C LYS A 90 -32.41 2.74 1.54
N HIS A 91 -31.11 2.91 1.80
CA HIS A 91 -30.13 3.28 0.78
C HIS A 91 -28.86 2.44 0.91
N HIS A 92 -28.90 1.19 0.45
CA HIS A 92 -27.69 0.37 0.33
C HIS A 92 -26.88 0.85 -0.87
N ARG A 93 -25.72 1.45 -0.63
CA ARG A 93 -24.76 1.77 -1.70
C ARG A 93 -24.06 0.50 -2.16
N ASN A 94 -23.95 0.34 -3.47
CA ASN A 94 -23.21 -0.75 -4.09
C ASN A 94 -22.14 -0.15 -5.00
N LEU A 95 -21.00 -0.82 -5.10
CA LEU A 95 -19.96 -0.53 -6.09
C LEU A 95 -19.88 -1.71 -7.06
N THR A 96 -19.70 -1.44 -8.34
CA THR A 96 -19.26 -2.49 -9.27
C THR A 96 -17.73 -2.44 -9.32
N ILE A 97 -17.09 -3.51 -8.87
CA ILE A 97 -15.64 -3.66 -8.85
C ILE A 97 -15.23 -4.36 -10.15
N HIS A 98 -14.20 -3.85 -10.81
CA HIS A 98 -13.71 -4.36 -12.08
C HIS A 98 -12.22 -4.72 -11.95
N ASN A 99 -11.83 -5.88 -12.45
CA ASN A 99 -10.44 -6.35 -12.47
C ASN A 99 -10.07 -6.77 -13.89
N VAL A 100 -8.98 -6.21 -14.43
CA VAL A 100 -8.45 -6.58 -15.75
C VAL A 100 -6.98 -6.95 -15.64
N LYS A 101 -6.63 -8.19 -15.99
CA LYS A 101 -5.25 -8.67 -16.06
C LYS A 101 -4.67 -8.35 -17.44
N LEU A 102 -3.60 -7.57 -17.46
CA LEU A 102 -2.76 -7.32 -18.63
C LEU A 102 -1.65 -8.37 -18.65
N THR A 103 -1.46 -9.06 -19.76
CA THR A 103 -0.53 -10.19 -19.89
C THR A 103 0.39 -9.99 -21.08
N ASN A 104 1.45 -10.81 -21.18
CA ASN A 104 2.43 -10.76 -22.26
C ASN A 104 3.10 -9.37 -22.41
N LEU A 105 3.24 -8.64 -21.30
CA LEU A 105 3.91 -7.35 -21.31
C LEU A 105 5.42 -7.57 -21.50
N GLU A 106 6.00 -6.81 -22.43
CA GLU A 106 7.45 -6.80 -22.63
C GLU A 106 8.14 -6.13 -21.44
N ALA A 107 9.27 -6.68 -21.02
CA ALA A 107 10.10 -6.07 -19.98
C ALA A 107 10.63 -4.69 -20.42
N ASN A 108 10.93 -3.83 -19.45
CA ASN A 108 11.56 -2.52 -19.67
C ASN A 108 10.84 -1.65 -20.73
N THR A 109 9.52 -1.74 -20.77
CA THR A 109 8.67 -1.11 -21.79
C THR A 109 7.66 -0.17 -21.13
N LYS A 110 7.47 1.00 -21.74
CA LYS A 110 6.40 1.92 -21.36
C LYS A 110 5.11 1.54 -22.10
N TYR A 111 4.04 1.34 -21.33
CA TYR A 111 2.71 1.09 -21.84
C TYR A 111 1.78 2.24 -21.49
N TYR A 112 0.86 2.50 -22.40
CA TYR A 112 -0.28 3.39 -22.21
C TYR A 112 -1.53 2.54 -22.11
N TYR A 113 -2.48 2.94 -21.27
CA TYR A 113 -3.70 2.17 -21.07
C TYR A 113 -4.88 3.06 -20.68
N ARG A 114 -6.08 2.56 -20.95
CA ARG A 114 -7.34 3.06 -20.40
C ARG A 114 -8.26 1.90 -20.10
N VAL A 115 -9.13 2.07 -19.12
CA VAL A 115 -10.06 1.02 -18.66
C VAL A 115 -11.51 1.49 -18.77
N GLY A 116 -12.45 0.54 -18.71
CA GLY A 116 -13.88 0.81 -18.71
C GLY A 116 -14.62 -0.04 -19.73
N ASP A 117 -15.77 0.47 -20.18
CA ASP A 117 -16.59 -0.16 -21.20
C ASP A 117 -16.48 0.63 -22.52
N PRO A 118 -15.90 0.04 -23.60
CA PRO A 118 -15.76 0.70 -24.89
C PRO A 118 -17.07 1.14 -25.53
N ASP A 119 -18.21 0.54 -25.15
CA ASP A 119 -19.54 0.89 -25.66
C ASP A 119 -20.25 1.94 -24.79
N ASN A 120 -19.68 2.27 -23.62
CA ASN A 120 -20.20 3.28 -22.69
C ASN A 120 -19.13 4.34 -22.38
N ASN A 121 -18.41 4.19 -21.26
CA ASN A 121 -17.41 5.15 -20.81
C ASN A 121 -16.06 4.49 -20.56
N LEU A 122 -15.02 5.19 -20.99
CA LEU A 122 -13.62 4.83 -20.76
C LEU A 122 -12.96 5.91 -19.91
N SER A 123 -11.95 5.49 -19.16
CA SER A 123 -11.08 6.42 -18.44
C SER A 123 -10.25 7.29 -19.39
N ASP A 124 -9.60 8.29 -18.82
CA ASP A 124 -8.44 8.92 -19.45
C ASP A 124 -7.35 7.89 -19.77
N VAL A 125 -6.42 8.28 -20.65
CA VAL A 125 -5.23 7.47 -20.95
C VAL A 125 -4.17 7.71 -19.88
N PHE A 126 -3.76 6.63 -19.21
CA PHE A 126 -2.67 6.59 -18.25
C PHE A 126 -1.47 5.86 -18.84
N SER A 127 -0.35 5.82 -18.10
CA SER A 127 0.83 5.07 -18.52
C SER A 127 1.59 4.50 -17.34
N PHE A 128 2.19 3.32 -17.53
CA PHE A 128 3.06 2.66 -16.58
C PHE A 128 4.29 2.09 -17.30
N SER A 129 5.29 1.65 -16.55
CA SER A 129 6.48 0.98 -17.10
C SER A 129 6.68 -0.39 -16.45
N THR A 130 7.14 -1.35 -17.26
CA THR A 130 7.56 -2.69 -16.81
C THR A 130 9.05 -2.76 -16.50
N ASN A 131 9.61 -1.68 -15.95
CA ASN A 131 11.01 -1.65 -15.56
C ASN A 131 11.26 -2.74 -14.49
N GLU A 132 12.38 -3.44 -14.61
CA GLU A 132 12.85 -4.44 -13.63
C GLU A 132 14.20 -4.08 -13.03
N ASP A 133 14.92 -3.12 -13.63
CA ASP A 133 16.26 -2.72 -13.22
C ASP A 133 16.24 -1.44 -12.37
N SER A 134 17.10 -1.41 -11.34
CA SER A 134 17.30 -0.24 -10.47
C SER A 134 16.01 0.33 -9.87
N LEU A 135 15.11 -0.56 -9.45
CA LEU A 135 13.83 -0.18 -8.87
C LEU A 135 13.98 0.50 -7.51
N ILE A 136 13.14 1.51 -7.31
CA ILE A 136 13.00 2.27 -6.06
C ILE A 136 11.55 2.12 -5.64
N TYR A 137 11.32 1.75 -4.38
CA TYR A 137 10.00 1.53 -3.83
C TYR A 137 9.69 2.59 -2.79
N ALA A 138 8.58 3.29 -2.94
CA ALA A 138 8.05 4.14 -1.88
C ALA A 138 7.35 3.25 -0.84
N VAL A 139 7.69 3.38 0.44
CA VAL A 139 7.12 2.57 1.51
C VAL A 139 6.68 3.44 2.68
N TYR A 140 5.44 3.27 3.10
CA TYR A 140 4.83 4.01 4.21
C TYR A 140 3.56 3.30 4.71
N GLY A 141 3.14 3.59 5.93
CA GLY A 141 1.80 3.28 6.44
C GLY A 141 1.03 4.56 6.73
N ASP A 142 -0.24 4.41 7.14
CA ASP A 142 -0.88 5.40 8.01
C ASP A 142 -1.10 6.78 7.33
N MET A 143 -1.54 6.76 6.06
CA MET A 143 -1.76 8.00 5.28
C MET A 143 -3.21 8.52 5.31
N GLY A 144 -4.23 7.65 5.28
CA GLY A 144 -5.61 8.13 5.13
C GLY A 144 -5.80 9.08 3.93
N TYR A 145 -6.87 9.88 4.00
CA TYR A 145 -7.12 10.98 3.06
C TYR A 145 -7.25 12.36 3.74
N LYS A 146 -7.58 12.37 5.04
CA LYS A 146 -7.58 13.57 5.89
C LYS A 146 -6.18 13.70 6.49
N ASN A 147 -5.57 14.88 6.36
CA ASN A 147 -4.19 15.13 6.82
C ASN A 147 -3.15 14.19 6.17
N ALA A 148 -3.37 13.80 4.91
CA ALA A 148 -2.43 13.03 4.10
C ALA A 148 -1.22 13.89 3.67
N VAL A 149 -0.36 14.24 4.63
CA VAL A 149 0.73 15.22 4.46
C VAL A 149 1.71 14.80 3.38
N SER A 150 2.04 13.50 3.28
CA SER A 150 2.97 13.00 2.26
C SER A 150 2.37 12.90 0.85
N LEU A 151 1.05 12.94 0.68
CA LEU A 151 0.39 12.68 -0.61
C LEU A 151 0.78 13.66 -1.74
N PRO A 152 0.91 14.98 -1.52
CA PRO A 152 1.37 15.91 -2.55
C PRO A 152 2.77 15.56 -3.07
N LEU A 153 3.71 15.24 -2.17
CA LEU A 153 5.06 14.85 -2.55
C LEU A 153 5.07 13.52 -3.30
N LEU A 154 4.34 12.51 -2.81
CA LEU A 154 4.18 11.23 -3.49
C LEU A 154 3.66 11.38 -4.93
N LYS A 155 2.70 12.28 -5.17
CA LYS A 155 2.17 12.59 -6.51
C LYS A 155 3.24 13.16 -7.43
N ASP A 156 4.06 14.05 -6.90
CA ASP A 156 5.11 14.69 -7.67
C ASP A 156 6.26 13.75 -7.98
N GLU A 157 6.68 12.98 -6.99
CA GLU A 157 7.73 11.98 -7.14
C GLU A 157 7.32 10.87 -8.12
N ALA A 158 6.07 10.40 -8.07
CA ALA A 158 5.53 9.44 -9.04
C ALA A 158 5.56 9.99 -10.47
N LYS A 159 5.13 11.24 -10.68
CA LYS A 159 5.17 11.89 -12.00
C LYS A 159 6.60 12.10 -12.52
N GLN A 160 7.54 12.35 -11.61
CA GLN A 160 8.97 12.50 -11.93
C GLN A 160 9.67 11.15 -12.14
N GLY A 161 9.01 10.02 -11.84
CA GLY A 161 9.61 8.69 -11.92
C GLY A 161 10.67 8.43 -10.84
N LYS A 162 10.57 9.08 -9.67
CA LYS A 162 11.52 8.89 -8.57
C LYS A 162 11.36 7.55 -7.84
N PHE A 163 10.19 6.91 -7.96
CA PHE A 163 9.94 5.54 -7.54
C PHE A 163 9.10 4.79 -8.57
N HIS A 164 9.13 3.47 -8.48
CA HIS A 164 8.60 2.55 -9.48
C HIS A 164 7.42 1.71 -8.96
N ALA A 165 7.19 1.71 -7.64
CA ALA A 165 6.02 1.12 -6.99
C ALA A 165 5.87 1.67 -5.57
N VAL A 166 4.66 1.50 -5.03
CA VAL A 166 4.30 1.83 -3.65
C VAL A 166 4.00 0.56 -2.88
N PHE A 167 4.48 0.48 -1.64
CA PHE A 167 4.02 -0.46 -0.63
C PHE A 167 3.41 0.32 0.54
N HIS A 168 2.07 0.28 0.65
CA HIS A 168 1.33 0.91 1.75
C HIS A 168 1.06 -0.13 2.86
N VAL A 169 1.79 -0.02 3.97
CA VAL A 169 1.81 -1.02 5.07
C VAL A 169 0.68 -0.82 6.09
N GLY A 170 -0.56 -0.79 5.61
CA GLY A 170 -1.77 -0.75 6.44
C GLY A 170 -2.23 0.64 6.89
N ASP A 171 -3.44 0.66 7.46
CA ASP A 171 -4.20 1.86 7.85
C ASP A 171 -4.38 2.82 6.68
N LEU A 172 -5.08 2.31 5.66
CA LEU A 172 -5.15 2.91 4.34
C LEU A 172 -6.02 4.15 4.33
N ALA A 173 -7.34 3.98 4.53
CA ALA A 173 -8.31 5.07 4.44
C ALA A 173 -8.64 5.71 5.80
N TYR A 174 -8.20 5.07 6.90
CA TYR A 174 -8.70 5.29 8.25
C TYR A 174 -10.21 5.10 8.32
N ASP A 175 -10.61 3.82 8.26
CA ASP A 175 -11.97 3.29 8.30
C ASP A 175 -12.73 3.44 6.98
N PHE A 176 -12.48 2.54 6.03
CA PHE A 176 -13.16 2.52 4.72
C PHE A 176 -14.69 2.59 4.80
N TYR A 177 -15.27 2.02 5.85
CA TYR A 177 -16.72 1.90 6.03
C TYR A 177 -17.39 3.19 6.49
N GLU A 178 -16.63 4.18 6.98
CA GLU A 178 -17.19 5.45 7.44
C GLU A 178 -17.95 6.17 6.32
N GLU A 179 -18.97 6.93 6.74
CA GLU A 179 -19.84 7.68 5.82
C GLU A 179 -20.46 6.77 4.73
N ASP A 180 -20.88 5.55 5.09
CA ASP A 180 -21.45 4.56 4.15
C ASP A 180 -20.50 4.27 2.97
N GLY A 181 -19.23 4.06 3.29
CA GLY A 181 -18.17 3.79 2.31
C GLY A 181 -17.60 5.02 1.59
N VAL A 182 -18.15 6.22 1.81
CA VAL A 182 -17.67 7.47 1.17
C VAL A 182 -16.25 7.81 1.60
N THR A 183 -15.85 7.52 2.84
CA THR A 183 -14.44 7.65 3.27
C THR A 183 -13.52 6.82 2.37
N GLY A 184 -13.91 5.59 2.06
CA GLY A 184 -13.19 4.75 1.11
C GLY A 184 -13.08 5.35 -0.28
N ASP A 185 -14.17 5.90 -0.82
CA ASP A 185 -14.16 6.52 -2.14
C ASP A 185 -13.25 7.75 -2.18
N LYS A 186 -13.27 8.59 -1.14
CA LYS A 186 -12.38 9.75 -1.01
C LYS A 186 -10.91 9.33 -0.99
N PHE A 187 -10.57 8.30 -0.23
CA PHE A 187 -9.22 7.76 -0.18
C PHE A 187 -8.76 7.22 -1.54
N MET A 188 -9.54 6.32 -2.15
CA MET A 188 -9.16 5.69 -3.41
C MET A 188 -9.01 6.72 -4.54
N ASN A 189 -9.91 7.71 -4.61
CA ASN A 189 -9.77 8.82 -5.56
C ASN A 189 -8.56 9.71 -5.27
N SER A 190 -8.16 9.86 -4.00
CA SER A 190 -6.99 10.66 -3.63
C SER A 190 -5.67 10.04 -4.08
N ILE A 191 -5.58 8.71 -4.10
CA ILE A 191 -4.38 7.94 -4.49
C ILE A 191 -4.32 7.62 -5.99
N GLN A 192 -5.44 7.66 -6.72
CA GLN A 192 -5.50 7.38 -8.16
C GLN A 192 -4.40 8.10 -8.99
N PRO A 193 -4.04 9.37 -8.74
CA PRO A 193 -2.97 10.05 -9.48
C PRO A 193 -1.57 9.42 -9.30
N VAL A 194 -1.35 8.63 -8.25
CA VAL A 194 -0.13 7.83 -8.04
C VAL A 194 -0.35 6.41 -8.55
N ALA A 195 -1.46 5.78 -8.16
CA ALA A 195 -1.74 4.36 -8.40
C ALA A 195 -2.05 4.01 -9.87
N THR A 196 -2.24 5.01 -10.73
CA THR A 196 -2.31 4.85 -12.20
C THR A 196 -0.96 4.92 -12.91
N LEU A 197 0.09 5.38 -12.22
CA LEU A 197 1.43 5.54 -12.78
C LEU A 197 2.35 4.37 -12.40
N VAL A 198 2.19 3.83 -11.20
CA VAL A 198 3.00 2.74 -10.66
C VAL A 198 2.13 1.72 -9.90
N PRO A 199 2.55 0.45 -9.82
CA PRO A 199 1.89 -0.53 -8.97
C PRO A 199 1.78 -0.06 -7.51
N TYR A 200 0.59 -0.20 -6.93
CA TYR A 200 0.25 0.22 -5.58
C TYR A 200 -0.14 -1.01 -4.76
N MET A 201 0.83 -1.53 -4.04
CA MET A 201 0.72 -2.74 -3.23
C MET A 201 0.28 -2.37 -1.81
N VAL A 202 -0.62 -3.16 -1.22
CA VAL A 202 -1.19 -2.87 0.09
C VAL A 202 -1.22 -4.11 0.97
N LEU A 203 -1.32 -3.91 2.28
CA LEU A 203 -1.71 -4.93 3.26
C LEU A 203 -2.67 -4.26 4.27
N PRO A 204 -3.50 -5.01 5.02
CA PRO A 204 -4.44 -4.40 5.96
C PRO A 204 -3.74 -3.95 7.26
N GLY A 205 -4.23 -2.85 7.84
CA GLY A 205 -3.97 -2.46 9.23
C GLY A 205 -5.22 -2.60 10.10
N ASN A 206 -5.15 -2.14 11.35
CA ASN A 206 -6.29 -2.27 12.26
C ASN A 206 -7.51 -1.45 11.80
N HIS A 207 -7.35 -0.38 11.01
CA HIS A 207 -8.49 0.36 10.46
C HIS A 207 -9.21 -0.37 9.32
N GLU A 208 -8.66 -1.47 8.82
CA GLU A 208 -9.30 -2.28 7.78
C GLU A 208 -10.18 -3.41 8.34
N HIS A 209 -10.10 -3.77 9.63
CA HIS A 209 -10.72 -4.99 10.19
C HIS A 209 -12.24 -5.11 10.06
N LYS A 210 -12.96 -3.98 9.95
CA LYS A 210 -14.42 -3.94 10.04
C LYS A 210 -15.06 -4.80 8.94
N TYR A 211 -16.12 -5.51 9.29
CA TYR A 211 -16.85 -6.43 8.41
C TYR A 211 -15.93 -7.48 7.77
N ASN A 212 -15.05 -8.06 8.58
CA ASN A 212 -14.06 -9.05 8.16
C ASN A 212 -13.23 -8.56 6.96
N PHE A 213 -12.66 -7.37 7.09
CA PHE A 213 -11.82 -6.74 6.07
C PHE A 213 -12.51 -6.51 4.71
N SER A 214 -13.83 -6.64 4.61
CA SER A 214 -14.51 -6.68 3.31
C SER A 214 -14.29 -5.42 2.47
N HIS A 215 -14.24 -4.22 3.06
CA HIS A 215 -13.94 -3.03 2.27
C HIS A 215 -12.53 -3.08 1.66
N TYR A 216 -11.54 -3.54 2.42
CA TYR A 216 -10.18 -3.75 1.94
C TYR A 216 -10.15 -4.83 0.85
N ILE A 217 -10.68 -6.02 1.14
CA ILE A 217 -10.66 -7.18 0.23
C ILE A 217 -11.31 -6.84 -1.11
N ASN A 218 -12.46 -6.15 -1.10
CA ASN A 218 -13.18 -5.88 -2.35
C ASN A 218 -12.55 -4.72 -3.14
N ARG A 219 -12.17 -3.61 -2.48
CA ARG A 219 -11.51 -2.48 -3.15
C ARG A 219 -10.13 -2.82 -3.69
N PHE A 220 -9.42 -3.75 -3.06
CA PHE A 220 -8.12 -4.26 -3.48
C PHE A 220 -8.18 -5.75 -3.88
N SER A 221 -9.27 -6.17 -4.53
CA SER A 221 -9.45 -7.56 -4.99
C SER A 221 -8.36 -8.02 -5.98
N ASN A 222 -7.68 -7.07 -6.62
CA ASN A 222 -6.49 -7.31 -7.42
C ASN A 222 -5.31 -7.89 -6.62
N MET A 223 -5.24 -7.71 -5.30
CA MET A 223 -4.24 -8.38 -4.45
C MET A 223 -4.46 -9.89 -4.47
N GLU A 224 -5.70 -10.35 -4.25
CA GLU A 224 -6.03 -11.78 -4.27
C GLU A 224 -5.87 -12.39 -5.67
N LEU A 225 -6.43 -11.72 -6.69
CA LEU A 225 -6.39 -12.16 -8.10
C LEU A 225 -5.02 -12.03 -8.77
N GLY A 226 -4.07 -11.40 -8.10
CA GLY A 226 -2.70 -11.20 -8.56
C GLY A 226 -1.72 -11.94 -7.66
N VAL A 227 -1.13 -11.21 -6.72
CA VAL A 227 -0.08 -11.73 -5.82
C VAL A 227 -0.58 -12.87 -4.92
N GLY A 228 -1.83 -12.83 -4.47
CA GLY A 228 -2.40 -13.89 -3.63
C GLY A 228 -2.50 -15.23 -4.36
N GLU A 229 -2.93 -15.20 -5.63
CA GLU A 229 -2.94 -16.36 -6.52
C GLU A 229 -1.51 -16.87 -6.77
N ASN A 230 -0.61 -16.00 -7.22
CA ASN A 230 0.74 -16.40 -7.64
C ASN A 230 1.69 -16.76 -6.49
N SER A 231 1.47 -16.23 -5.28
CA SER A 231 2.20 -16.63 -4.07
C SER A 231 1.60 -17.87 -3.41
N GLY A 232 0.47 -18.37 -3.90
CA GLY A 232 -0.24 -19.51 -3.32
C GLY A 232 -0.86 -19.23 -1.95
N SER A 233 -1.06 -17.95 -1.57
CA SER A 233 -1.77 -17.61 -0.33
C SER A 233 -3.28 -17.69 -0.50
N GLY A 234 -3.78 -17.47 -1.73
CA GLY A 234 -5.20 -17.46 -2.06
C GLY A 234 -5.96 -16.31 -1.40
N THR A 235 -5.29 -15.22 -1.03
CA THR A 235 -5.92 -14.07 -0.36
C THR A 235 -5.15 -12.78 -0.62
N GLY A 236 -5.82 -11.64 -0.51
CA GLY A 236 -5.20 -10.32 -0.48
C GLY A 236 -4.69 -9.87 0.91
N LEU A 237 -4.92 -10.65 1.98
CA LEU A 237 -4.52 -10.28 3.34
C LEU A 237 -3.02 -10.53 3.60
N TRP A 238 -2.46 -11.58 3.00
CA TRP A 238 -1.02 -11.89 3.03
C TRP A 238 -0.61 -12.50 1.69
N TYR A 239 0.58 -12.16 1.22
CA TYR A 239 1.09 -12.59 -0.09
C TYR A 239 2.60 -12.35 -0.18
N SER A 240 3.23 -12.87 -1.21
CA SER A 240 4.63 -12.59 -1.53
C SER A 240 4.83 -12.35 -3.02
N LEU A 241 5.96 -11.77 -3.39
CA LEU A 241 6.37 -11.59 -4.77
C LEU A 241 7.87 -11.32 -4.87
N ASP A 242 8.46 -11.82 -5.95
CA ASP A 242 9.83 -11.50 -6.35
C ASP A 242 9.78 -10.34 -7.35
N ILE A 243 10.49 -9.24 -7.06
CA ILE A 243 10.67 -8.12 -8.00
C ILE A 243 12.13 -7.67 -7.96
N GLY A 244 12.81 -7.79 -9.10
CA GLY A 244 14.24 -7.58 -9.19
C GLY A 244 14.98 -8.53 -8.23
N LEU A 245 15.78 -7.95 -7.32
CA LEU A 245 16.58 -8.70 -6.34
C LEU A 245 15.91 -8.84 -4.97
N ILE A 246 14.62 -8.54 -4.86
CA ILE A 246 13.88 -8.54 -3.60
C ILE A 246 12.73 -9.55 -3.65
N HIS A 247 12.69 -10.42 -2.65
CA HIS A 247 11.51 -11.17 -2.26
C HIS A 247 10.78 -10.36 -1.18
N PHE A 248 9.62 -9.81 -1.54
CA PHE A 248 8.73 -9.17 -0.60
C PHE A 248 7.76 -10.20 -0.03
N VAL A 249 7.57 -10.17 1.29
CA VAL A 249 6.58 -10.99 1.98
C VAL A 249 5.72 -10.12 2.89
N ALA A 250 4.45 -9.98 2.55
CA ALA A 250 3.46 -9.22 3.28
C ALA A 250 2.58 -10.14 4.12
N PHE A 251 2.37 -9.82 5.40
CA PHE A 251 1.50 -10.58 6.28
C PHE A 251 0.60 -9.69 7.15
N ASP A 252 -0.58 -10.20 7.47
CA ASP A 252 -1.62 -9.53 8.24
C ASP A 252 -1.39 -9.74 9.75
N THR A 253 -1.19 -8.64 10.46
CA THR A 253 -1.02 -8.62 11.93
C THR A 253 -2.34 -8.62 12.68
N GLU A 254 -3.44 -8.32 12.00
CA GLU A 254 -4.76 -8.05 12.57
C GLU A 254 -5.61 -9.31 12.71
N VAL A 255 -5.32 -10.38 11.95
CA VAL A 255 -5.97 -11.70 12.13
C VAL A 255 -5.84 -12.25 13.56
N TYR A 256 -4.87 -11.78 14.36
CA TYR A 256 -4.70 -12.21 15.75
C TYR A 256 -5.78 -11.66 16.69
N LYS A 257 -6.37 -10.52 16.34
CA LYS A 257 -7.45 -9.88 17.11
C LYS A 257 -8.80 -10.00 16.41
N TYR A 258 -8.80 -10.04 15.09
CA TYR A 258 -9.99 -9.94 14.26
C TYR A 258 -10.17 -11.15 13.32
N SER A 259 -9.63 -12.32 13.71
CA SER A 259 -9.74 -13.56 12.93
C SER A 259 -11.18 -13.84 12.50
N SER A 260 -11.39 -14.19 11.24
CA SER A 260 -12.69 -14.63 10.72
C SER A 260 -13.09 -16.01 11.21
N ASP A 261 -12.08 -16.84 11.48
CA ASP A 261 -12.21 -18.22 11.94
C ASP A 261 -10.96 -18.67 12.69
N ASP A 262 -11.09 -19.75 13.47
CA ASP A 262 -10.02 -20.28 14.32
C ASP A 262 -8.77 -20.75 13.55
N GLY A 263 -8.91 -21.04 12.24
CA GLY A 263 -7.83 -21.56 11.40
C GLY A 263 -7.03 -20.49 10.66
N GLN A 264 -7.48 -19.23 10.62
CA GLN A 264 -6.86 -18.19 9.78
C GLN A 264 -5.39 -17.92 10.15
N ILE A 265 -5.11 -17.81 11.45
CA ILE A 265 -3.75 -17.64 11.97
C ILE A 265 -2.85 -18.82 11.55
N ALA A 266 -3.35 -20.05 11.67
CA ALA A 266 -2.61 -21.24 11.29
C ALA A 266 -2.33 -21.30 9.79
N ARG A 267 -3.32 -20.92 8.94
CA ARG A 267 -3.13 -20.84 7.49
C ARG A 267 -2.05 -19.83 7.11
N GLN A 268 -2.09 -18.62 7.70
CA GLN A 268 -1.08 -17.59 7.45
C GLN A 268 0.31 -18.05 7.90
N LEU A 269 0.46 -18.60 9.12
CA LEU A 269 1.77 -19.04 9.62
C LEU A 269 2.35 -20.20 8.80
N ASN A 270 1.51 -21.18 8.43
CA ASN A 270 1.94 -22.30 7.60
C ASN A 270 2.38 -21.85 6.20
N TRP A 271 1.62 -20.94 5.59
CA TRP A 271 1.98 -20.34 4.30
C TRP A 271 3.28 -19.53 4.43
N LEU A 272 3.40 -18.68 5.45
CA LEU A 272 4.57 -17.83 5.66
C LEU A 272 5.84 -18.65 5.84
N GLU A 273 5.80 -19.74 6.61
CA GLU A 273 6.98 -20.62 6.75
C GLU A 273 7.38 -21.26 5.42
N GLN A 274 6.41 -21.72 4.61
CA GLN A 274 6.69 -22.33 3.31
C GLN A 274 7.26 -21.31 2.32
N ASP A 275 6.69 -20.11 2.29
CA ASP A 275 7.11 -19.01 1.43
C ASP A 275 8.54 -18.55 1.79
N LEU A 276 8.81 -18.27 3.07
CA LEU A 276 10.15 -17.91 3.54
C LEU A 276 11.18 -19.01 3.29
N ALA A 277 10.81 -20.29 3.41
CA ALA A 277 11.69 -21.40 3.07
C ALA A 277 12.01 -21.45 1.58
N LYS A 278 11.06 -21.14 0.71
CA LYS A 278 11.25 -21.04 -0.74
C LYS A 278 12.15 -19.84 -1.09
N ALA A 279 11.87 -18.67 -0.54
CA ALA A 279 12.64 -17.46 -0.73
C ALA A 279 14.09 -17.63 -0.27
N ASN A 280 14.30 -18.24 0.90
CA ASN A 280 15.64 -18.50 1.43
C ASN A 280 16.46 -19.42 0.50
N LYS A 281 15.83 -20.45 -0.08
CA LYS A 281 16.47 -21.32 -1.08
C LYS A 281 16.78 -20.60 -2.39
N ASN A 282 16.08 -19.51 -2.72
CA ASN A 282 16.24 -18.75 -3.96
C ASN A 282 17.22 -17.56 -3.82
N ARG A 283 17.93 -17.41 -2.69
CA ARG A 283 18.78 -16.23 -2.46
C ARG A 283 19.97 -16.08 -3.39
N GLU A 284 20.31 -17.10 -4.16
CA GLU A 284 21.27 -16.95 -5.25
C GLU A 284 20.76 -16.03 -6.37
N ASN A 285 19.44 -16.02 -6.63
CA ASN A 285 18.81 -15.19 -7.65
C ASN A 285 18.12 -13.95 -7.06
N VAL A 286 17.45 -14.12 -5.92
CA VAL A 286 16.66 -13.08 -5.24
C VAL A 286 17.19 -12.96 -3.80
N PRO A 287 18.31 -12.27 -3.59
CA PRO A 287 19.07 -12.35 -2.35
C PRO A 287 18.39 -11.70 -1.15
N TRP A 288 17.60 -10.65 -1.36
CA TRP A 288 17.02 -9.88 -0.27
C TRP A 288 15.63 -10.38 0.09
N ILE A 289 15.38 -10.59 1.39
CA ILE A 289 14.02 -10.81 1.89
C ILE A 289 13.60 -9.61 2.73
N VAL A 290 12.53 -8.94 2.27
CA VAL A 290 11.92 -7.79 2.92
C VAL A 290 10.54 -8.19 3.41
N SER A 291 10.32 -8.10 4.72
CA SER A 291 9.00 -8.36 5.28
C SER A 291 8.22 -7.06 5.47
N LEU A 292 6.93 -7.11 5.15
CA LEU A 292 5.98 -6.01 5.25
C LEU A 292 4.84 -6.45 6.17
N ALA A 293 4.51 -5.63 7.16
CA ALA A 293 3.33 -5.83 7.98
C ALA A 293 2.87 -4.50 8.58
N HIS A 294 1.64 -4.42 9.05
CA HIS A 294 1.20 -3.18 9.67
C HIS A 294 1.89 -2.93 11.02
N LYS A 295 2.10 -3.98 11.82
CA LYS A 295 2.71 -3.91 13.16
C LYS A 295 4.07 -4.61 13.25
N SER A 296 4.81 -4.31 14.32
CA SER A 296 6.03 -5.02 14.72
C SER A 296 5.92 -5.66 16.11
N ASP A 297 6.98 -6.35 16.55
CA ASP A 297 7.00 -7.23 17.73
C ASP A 297 6.83 -6.53 19.10
N PHE A 298 6.81 -5.21 19.11
CA PHE A 298 6.59 -4.38 20.30
C PHE A 298 5.27 -3.60 20.27
N MET A 299 4.43 -3.84 19.27
CA MET A 299 3.12 -3.21 19.13
C MET A 299 2.02 -4.11 19.70
N ASP A 300 0.88 -3.50 20.01
CA ASP A 300 -0.22 -4.12 20.71
C ASP A 300 -1.02 -5.10 19.84
N HIS A 301 -1.78 -5.96 20.51
CA HIS A 301 -2.82 -6.81 19.92
C HIS A 301 -2.38 -7.85 18.87
N THR A 302 -1.08 -8.00 18.61
CA THR A 302 -0.54 -9.05 17.74
C THR A 302 0.50 -9.88 18.48
N ASN A 303 0.40 -11.21 18.39
CA ASN A 303 1.37 -12.11 19.03
C ASN A 303 2.51 -12.49 18.08
N PHE A 304 3.64 -11.79 18.21
CA PHE A 304 4.86 -12.04 17.42
C PHE A 304 5.68 -13.25 17.85
N THR A 305 5.22 -14.06 18.81
CA THR A 305 5.92 -15.27 19.29
C THR A 305 6.18 -16.28 18.16
N TYR A 306 5.36 -16.29 17.11
CA TYR A 306 5.56 -17.16 15.94
C TYR A 306 6.26 -16.46 14.78
N PHE A 307 5.94 -15.19 14.51
CA PHE A 307 6.55 -14.43 13.42
C PHE A 307 8.04 -14.19 13.65
N SER A 308 8.43 -13.62 14.80
CA SER A 308 9.82 -13.21 15.01
C SER A 308 10.81 -14.38 14.86
N PRO A 309 10.54 -15.59 15.39
CA PRO A 309 11.39 -16.75 15.14
C PRO A 309 11.43 -17.20 13.68
N LEU A 310 10.31 -17.16 12.95
CA LEU A 310 10.27 -17.52 11.53
C LEU A 310 11.07 -16.54 10.67
N LEU A 311 10.84 -15.23 10.85
CA LEU A 311 11.56 -14.17 10.14
C LEU A 311 13.07 -14.27 10.41
N HIS A 312 13.46 -14.53 11.67
CA HIS A 312 14.87 -14.75 12.02
C HIS A 312 15.43 -16.01 11.37
N LYS A 313 14.77 -17.17 11.52
CA LYS A 313 15.21 -18.48 10.99
C LYS A 313 15.53 -18.42 9.50
N TYR A 314 14.68 -17.78 8.71
CA TYR A 314 14.84 -17.67 7.25
C TYR A 314 15.60 -16.42 6.79
N GLY A 315 16.20 -15.70 7.74
CA GLY A 315 17.20 -14.67 7.45
C GLY A 315 16.64 -13.35 6.93
N VAL A 316 15.38 -13.00 7.22
CA VAL A 316 14.79 -11.73 6.77
C VAL A 316 15.71 -10.56 7.10
N ASP A 317 15.94 -9.68 6.13
CA ASP A 317 16.98 -8.65 6.22
C ASP A 317 16.44 -7.38 6.89
N ILE A 318 15.26 -6.96 6.45
CA ILE A 318 14.58 -5.76 6.95
C ILE A 318 13.08 -6.01 7.04
N HIS A 319 12.49 -5.50 8.12
CA HIS A 319 11.06 -5.45 8.35
C HIS A 319 10.58 -4.01 8.32
N LEU A 320 9.61 -3.72 7.44
CA LEU A 320 9.01 -2.40 7.29
C LEU A 320 7.56 -2.46 7.79
N CYS A 321 7.21 -1.56 8.71
CA CYS A 321 5.88 -1.53 9.31
C CYS A 321 5.36 -0.12 9.56
N GLY A 322 4.05 0.01 9.86
CA GLY A 322 3.36 1.27 10.14
C GLY A 322 2.91 1.37 11.60
N HIS A 323 1.64 1.73 11.79
CA HIS A 323 0.88 1.74 13.04
C HIS A 323 1.29 2.80 14.07
N SER A 324 2.58 2.87 14.40
CA SER A 324 3.11 3.98 15.19
C SER A 324 3.29 5.19 14.29
N HIS A 325 2.55 6.27 14.58
CA HIS A 325 2.53 7.47 13.75
C HIS A 325 3.77 8.35 13.92
N ASN A 326 4.94 7.83 13.61
CA ASN A 326 6.23 8.51 13.56
C ASN A 326 7.21 7.66 12.72
N TYR A 327 8.46 8.08 12.59
CA TYR A 327 9.51 7.28 11.97
C TYR A 327 10.45 6.72 13.04
N GLN A 328 10.73 5.42 13.00
CA GLN A 328 11.69 4.78 13.91
C GLN A 328 12.57 3.80 13.14
N ARG A 329 13.87 3.81 13.44
CA ARG A 329 14.81 2.81 12.94
C ARG A 329 15.59 2.20 14.08
N TYR A 330 15.73 0.89 14.03
CA TYR A 330 16.37 0.09 15.06
C TYR A 330 17.72 -0.45 14.60
N PHE A 331 18.60 -0.80 15.55
CA PHE A 331 19.71 -1.72 15.25
C PHE A 331 19.13 -3.11 14.94
N PRO A 332 19.83 -3.98 14.20
CA PRO A 332 19.41 -5.36 14.05
C PRO A 332 19.33 -6.07 15.41
N TYR A 333 18.24 -6.78 15.68
CA TYR A 333 18.05 -7.50 16.94
C TYR A 333 17.22 -8.78 16.79
N PHE A 334 17.41 -9.71 17.72
CA PHE A 334 16.52 -10.84 17.90
C PHE A 334 16.33 -11.12 19.39
N LYS A 335 15.07 -11.22 19.83
CA LYS A 335 14.70 -11.31 21.25
C LYS A 335 15.35 -10.14 22.04
N ARG A 336 16.29 -10.46 22.93
CA ARG A 336 17.01 -9.49 23.78
C ARG A 336 18.42 -9.16 23.27
N GLU A 337 18.88 -9.86 22.24
CA GLU A 337 20.22 -9.68 21.67
C GLU A 337 20.19 -8.58 20.61
N ILE A 338 21.16 -7.67 20.67
CA ILE A 338 21.28 -6.51 19.79
C ILE A 338 22.61 -6.63 19.07
N ASP A 339 22.59 -6.59 17.75
CA ASP A 339 23.78 -6.52 16.92
C ASP A 339 24.14 -5.05 16.67
N ARG A 340 24.86 -4.44 17.62
CA ARG A 340 25.26 -3.03 17.51
C ARG A 340 26.32 -2.87 16.42
N GLN A 341 25.96 -2.14 15.39
CA GLN A 341 26.83 -1.84 14.25
C GLN A 341 27.71 -0.64 14.58
N SER A 342 28.96 -0.66 14.10
CA SER A 342 29.95 0.40 14.39
C SER A 342 29.57 1.76 13.78
N ASP A 343 28.95 1.74 12.61
CA ASP A 343 28.29 2.89 12.00
C ASP A 343 26.78 2.69 12.14
N LYS A 344 26.09 3.71 12.68
CA LYS A 344 24.64 3.68 12.87
C LYS A 344 23.85 3.66 11.55
N ASN A 345 24.47 4.04 10.44
CA ASN A 345 23.85 4.08 9.12
C ASN A 345 24.41 3.02 8.15
N VAL A 346 25.30 2.14 8.61
CA VAL A 346 25.84 1.03 7.79
C VAL A 346 25.84 -0.26 8.59
N TYR A 347 24.95 -1.19 8.24
CA TYR A 347 24.84 -2.50 8.85
C TYR A 347 25.57 -3.52 7.99
N LYS A 348 26.74 -3.98 8.43
CA LYS A 348 27.56 -4.96 7.71
C LYS A 348 27.35 -6.35 8.27
N ASN A 349 26.95 -7.29 7.41
CA ASN A 349 26.63 -8.67 7.72
C ASN A 349 25.82 -8.82 9.01
N PRO A 350 24.68 -8.11 9.14
CA PRO A 350 23.94 -8.08 10.39
C PRO A 350 23.48 -9.49 10.79
N LYS A 351 23.66 -9.83 12.06
CA LYS A 351 23.30 -11.14 12.61
C LYS A 351 21.79 -11.37 12.68
N TYR A 352 21.03 -10.29 12.70
CA TYR A 352 19.58 -10.28 12.85
C TYR A 352 18.93 -9.36 11.83
N MET A 353 17.61 -9.37 11.78
CA MET A 353 16.81 -8.45 11.01
C MET A 353 16.80 -7.07 11.67
N THR A 354 16.75 -6.00 10.86
CA THR A 354 16.43 -4.66 11.37
C THR A 354 14.96 -4.32 11.14
N THR A 355 14.37 -3.53 12.05
CA THR A 355 13.00 -3.02 11.91
C THR A 355 13.04 -1.53 11.60
N VAL A 356 12.15 -1.09 10.70
CA VAL A 356 11.90 0.32 10.39
C VAL A 356 10.40 0.58 10.43
N VAL A 357 9.99 1.52 11.27
CA VAL A 357 8.62 2.03 11.39
C VAL A 357 8.48 3.25 10.48
N VAL A 358 7.48 3.24 9.61
CA VAL A 358 7.19 4.24 8.58
C VAL A 358 5.71 4.65 8.60
N GLY A 359 5.09 4.69 9.78
CA GLY A 359 3.67 5.01 9.95
C GLY A 359 3.34 6.50 9.94
N SER A 360 4.16 7.33 9.29
CA SER A 360 4.06 8.79 9.38
C SER A 360 3.81 9.47 8.03
N ALA A 361 3.20 8.79 7.05
CA ALA A 361 2.73 9.48 5.84
C ALA A 361 1.63 10.53 6.14
N GLY A 362 0.98 10.34 7.29
CA GLY A 362 0.16 11.32 7.98
C GLY A 362 -1.31 11.07 7.79
N SER A 363 -2.08 11.06 8.88
CA SER A 363 -3.49 10.66 8.88
C SER A 363 -4.38 11.56 9.72
N LYS A 364 -5.69 11.23 9.77
CA LYS A 364 -6.67 11.94 10.61
C LYS A 364 -6.28 11.96 12.10
N GLU A 365 -5.49 10.99 12.54
CA GLU A 365 -5.03 10.84 13.93
C GLU A 365 -3.72 11.57 14.23
N LYS A 366 -3.02 12.07 13.20
CA LYS A 366 -1.75 12.82 13.29
C LYS A 366 -0.61 12.01 13.93
N ILE A 367 0.55 12.65 14.08
CA ILE A 367 1.77 12.05 14.65
C ILE A 367 1.53 11.67 16.12
N SER A 368 2.03 10.51 16.53
CA SER A 368 1.89 9.98 17.89
C SER A 368 3.26 9.65 18.51
N GLN A 369 3.34 9.68 19.84
CA GLN A 369 4.60 9.48 20.59
C GLN A 369 4.92 8.00 20.89
N GLY A 370 4.22 7.06 20.23
CA GLY A 370 4.44 5.63 20.44
C GLY A 370 5.87 5.25 20.10
N LEU A 371 6.59 4.65 21.05
CA LEU A 371 7.97 4.21 20.88
C LEU A 371 8.11 2.74 21.24
N GLY A 372 8.84 2.00 20.41
CA GLY A 372 9.29 0.66 20.75
C GLY A 372 10.49 0.66 21.72
N PRO A 373 11.26 -0.44 21.78
CA PRO A 373 12.31 -0.60 22.77
C PRO A 373 13.47 0.40 22.60
N ILE A 374 13.54 1.39 23.51
CA ILE A 374 14.50 2.50 23.47
C ILE A 374 15.96 2.02 23.40
N ASN A 375 16.30 0.91 24.07
CA ASN A 375 17.66 0.38 24.08
C ASN A 375 18.15 -0.14 22.71
N LYS A 376 17.22 -0.39 21.78
CA LYS A 376 17.47 -0.87 20.41
C LYS A 376 17.38 0.24 19.36
N LEU A 377 16.80 1.39 19.73
CA LEU A 377 16.50 2.51 18.83
C LEU A 377 17.78 3.20 18.33
N VAL A 378 17.83 3.47 17.03
CA VAL A 378 18.93 4.21 16.36
C VAL A 378 18.50 5.62 16.02
N THR A 379 17.29 5.76 15.48
CA THR A 379 16.75 7.05 15.06
C THR A 379 15.24 7.05 15.29
N HIS A 380 14.73 8.18 15.77
CA HIS A 380 13.31 8.46 15.87
C HIS A 380 13.09 9.89 15.39
N ILE A 381 12.18 10.05 14.43
CA ILE A 381 11.80 11.34 13.88
C ILE A 381 10.30 11.50 14.10
N PHE A 382 9.95 12.58 14.78
CA PHE A 382 8.57 12.96 15.10
C PHE A 382 8.06 13.95 14.06
N ASP A 383 7.95 13.50 12.81
CA ASP A 383 7.55 14.32 11.67
C ASP A 383 6.88 13.44 10.60
N TYR A 384 6.26 14.06 9.59
CA TYR A 384 5.62 13.37 8.48
C TYR A 384 6.63 13.03 7.37
N GLY A 385 6.50 11.85 6.79
CA GLY A 385 7.35 11.42 5.69
C GLY A 385 7.12 9.97 5.29
N PHE A 386 7.86 9.56 4.28
CA PHE A 386 7.83 8.20 3.74
C PHE A 386 9.25 7.77 3.35
N GLY A 387 9.44 6.47 3.13
CA GLY A 387 10.75 5.94 2.78
C GLY A 387 10.90 5.47 1.35
N HIS A 388 12.15 5.40 0.92
CA HIS A 388 12.58 4.84 -0.36
C HIS A 388 13.49 3.65 -0.10
N LEU A 389 13.07 2.49 -0.58
CA LEU A 389 13.84 1.27 -0.56
C LEU A 389 14.46 1.04 -1.95
N GLN A 390 15.75 0.75 -2.00
CA GLN A 390 16.44 0.41 -3.24
C GLN A 390 17.47 -0.70 -3.01
N VAL A 391 17.46 -1.70 -3.87
CA VAL A 391 18.53 -2.71 -3.93
C VAL A 391 19.40 -2.45 -5.15
N PHE A 392 20.71 -2.40 -4.93
CA PHE A 392 21.68 -2.11 -5.98
C PHE A 392 22.28 -3.37 -6.59
N ASN A 393 22.45 -4.41 -5.78
CA ASN A 393 23.04 -5.68 -6.18
C ASN A 393 22.78 -6.74 -5.10
N HIS A 394 23.42 -7.90 -5.24
CA HIS A 394 23.27 -9.02 -4.31
C HIS A 394 23.74 -8.75 -2.90
N THR A 395 24.48 -7.67 -2.65
CA THR A 395 25.08 -7.39 -1.33
C THR A 395 24.74 -6.03 -0.76
N HIS A 396 24.24 -5.08 -1.55
CA HIS A 396 23.92 -3.72 -1.10
C HIS A 396 22.44 -3.37 -1.26
N LEU A 397 21.80 -3.09 -0.12
CA LEU A 397 20.47 -2.50 0.00
C LEU A 397 20.59 -1.13 0.67
N SER A 398 19.83 -0.16 0.17
CA SER A 398 19.71 1.17 0.78
C SER A 398 18.26 1.45 1.16
N TRP A 399 18.13 2.10 2.31
CA TRP A 399 16.90 2.70 2.80
C TRP A 399 17.15 4.19 3.02
N LYS A 400 16.19 5.02 2.59
CA LYS A 400 16.17 6.46 2.89
C LYS A 400 14.80 6.83 3.43
N TRP A 401 14.73 7.80 4.31
CA TRP A 401 13.48 8.39 4.75
C TRP A 401 13.52 9.89 4.51
N GLU A 402 12.47 10.39 3.86
CA GLU A 402 12.34 11.77 3.40
C GLU A 402 11.19 12.46 4.13
N ASN A 403 11.44 13.67 4.61
CA ASN A 403 10.47 14.46 5.36
C ASN A 403 9.52 15.21 4.43
N SER A 404 8.22 14.95 4.52
CA SER A 404 7.22 15.56 3.62
C SER A 404 6.53 16.82 4.15
N GLU A 405 6.81 17.26 5.38
CA GLU A 405 6.14 18.45 5.96
C GLU A 405 6.50 19.73 5.20
N THR A 406 7.74 19.81 4.69
CA THR A 406 8.23 20.93 3.86
C THR A 406 8.39 20.51 2.39
N TYR A 407 7.26 20.31 1.71
CA TYR A 407 7.16 19.83 0.31
C TYR A 407 8.18 20.43 -0.69
N LEU A 408 8.63 21.68 -0.52
CA LEU A 408 9.55 22.35 -1.46
C LEU A 408 11.04 22.00 -1.26
N ASP A 409 11.44 21.51 -0.08
CA ASP A 409 12.85 21.23 0.26
C ASP A 409 13.09 19.83 0.83
N SER A 410 12.02 19.02 0.95
CA SER A 410 11.94 17.65 1.51
C SER A 410 13.31 16.96 1.70
N PRO A 411 13.98 17.19 2.84
CA PRO A 411 15.31 16.66 3.01
C PRO A 411 15.23 15.18 3.39
N VAL A 412 16.16 14.38 2.86
CA VAL A 412 16.47 13.07 3.44
C VAL A 412 16.99 13.30 4.85
N GLN A 413 16.23 12.89 5.86
CA GLN A 413 16.59 13.07 7.27
C GLN A 413 17.20 11.80 7.88
N ASP A 414 16.97 10.65 7.26
CA ASP A 414 17.64 9.42 7.65
C ASP A 414 17.99 8.52 6.46
N ASN A 415 19.06 7.75 6.62
CA ASN A 415 19.50 6.76 5.64
C ASN A 415 20.17 5.57 6.31
N LEU A 416 20.10 4.44 5.64
CA LEU A 416 20.72 3.18 6.03
C LEU A 416 21.24 2.46 4.79
N TRP A 417 22.44 1.91 4.91
CA TRP A 417 22.96 0.86 4.05
C TRP A 417 22.96 -0.47 4.81
N ILE A 418 22.40 -1.51 4.21
CA ILE A 418 22.61 -2.89 4.64
C ILE A 418 23.54 -3.54 3.63
N ILE A 419 24.69 -4.00 4.12
CA ILE A 419 25.69 -4.71 3.33
C ILE A 419 25.67 -6.16 3.81
N GLN A 420 25.08 -7.07 3.04
CA GLN A 420 24.96 -8.48 3.35
C GLN A 420 25.71 -9.31 2.31
N GLU A 421 26.89 -9.79 2.66
CA GLU A 421 27.72 -10.65 1.80
C GLU A 421 27.29 -12.12 1.88
N ASN A 422 26.72 -12.52 3.02
CA ASN A 422 26.34 -13.91 3.29
C ASN A 422 24.86 -14.00 3.62
N HIS A 423 24.08 -14.20 2.57
CA HIS A 423 22.65 -14.49 2.66
C HIS A 423 22.40 -15.92 3.15
N GLY A 424 21.31 -16.13 3.89
CA GLY A 424 20.91 -17.48 4.27
C GLY A 424 20.16 -17.59 5.59
N MET A 425 19.95 -18.83 6.02
CA MET A 425 19.30 -19.13 7.30
C MET A 425 20.15 -18.67 8.49
N ARG A 426 19.48 -18.31 9.59
CA ARG A 426 20.14 -17.95 10.85
C ARG A 426 19.81 -19.00 11.92
N THR A 427 20.78 -19.28 12.78
CA THR A 427 20.59 -20.20 13.91
C THR A 427 19.53 -19.66 14.88
N VAL A 428 18.55 -20.49 15.20
CA VAL A 428 17.58 -20.24 16.27
C VAL A 428 18.25 -20.66 17.58
N VAL A 429 18.71 -19.68 18.36
CA VAL A 429 19.28 -19.92 19.71
C VAL A 429 18.18 -19.90 20.75
#